data_AF-A0A813KFS0-F1
#
_entry.id   AF-A0A813KFS0-F1
#
_cell.length_a   1.000
_cell.length_b   1.000
_cell.length_c   1.000
_cell.angle_alpha   90.00
_cell.angle_beta   90.00
_cell.angle_gamma   90.00
#
_symmetry.space_group_name_H-M   'P 1'
#
loop_
_entity.id
_entity.type
_entity.pdbx_description
1 polymer ?
#
loop_
_entity_poly.entity_id
_entity_poly.type
_entity_poly.pdbx_seq_one_letter_code
_entity_poly.pdbx_strand_id
1 'polypeptide(L)'
;MMADLPAPAKISAKDAFHDVADVHPFHLPHIFNDCPEGPDAKCVLNSTSLTMPVVKAGDLWPSALSSRPLSAFELRSKLKSKEAYWSKAGVAGAGGSLDQNMSLCADINRAALQWAVEHAETGVAKRFATKGEPLVIVDDKKATIGATGPEWIKDELVFSRVADSTSPTGTRVEVQSWMFVVGNANDGNVPWFLPAGMHYCNSVAVVSCFTCSLLVRCLCCCYCRHAFLQHCCNWC
;
A
#
# COMPACT_ATOMS: atom_id res chain seq x y z
N MET A 1 -8.65 1.22 -2.38
CA MET A 1 -9.05 1.68 -1.02
C MET A 1 -9.17 0.46 -0.12
N MET A 2 -8.76 0.56 1.14
CA MET A 2 -8.63 -0.61 2.03
C MET A 2 -9.92 -1.10 2.69
N ALA A 3 -11.06 -0.45 2.45
CA ALA A 3 -12.35 -1.06 2.71
C ALA A 3 -13.36 -0.38 1.80
N ASP A 4 -13.93 -1.13 0.87
CA ASP A 4 -15.20 -0.78 0.26
C ASP A 4 -16.27 -0.95 1.35
N LEU A 5 -16.32 0.00 2.29
CA LEU A 5 -17.37 0.03 3.28
C LEU A 5 -18.70 0.24 2.53
N PRO A 6 -19.76 -0.48 2.91
CA PRO A 6 -21.08 -0.18 2.37
C PRO A 6 -21.44 1.27 2.70
N ALA A 7 -21.96 1.98 1.69
CA ALA A 7 -22.47 3.33 1.89
C ALA A 7 -23.57 3.32 2.96
N PRO A 8 -23.67 4.37 3.82
CA PRO A 8 -23.03 5.68 3.70
C PRO A 8 -21.77 5.87 4.57
N ALA A 9 -21.17 4.82 5.11
CA ALA A 9 -19.95 4.92 5.93
C ALA A 9 -18.73 5.33 5.09
N LYS A 10 -17.83 6.13 5.70
CA LYS A 10 -16.57 6.58 5.09
C LYS A 10 -15.40 6.37 6.04
N ILE A 11 -14.19 6.32 5.50
CA ILE A 11 -12.95 6.27 6.27
C ILE A 11 -12.20 7.58 6.08
N SER A 12 -11.75 8.17 7.19
CA SER A 12 -10.77 9.25 7.24
C SER A 12 -9.49 8.70 7.87
N ALA A 13 -8.55 8.29 7.02
CA ALA A 13 -7.28 7.72 7.46
C ALA A 13 -6.17 8.78 7.53
N LYS A 14 -5.34 8.72 8.57
CA LYS A 14 -4.06 9.43 8.67
C LYS A 14 -2.91 8.44 8.65
N ASP A 15 -1.90 8.69 7.84
CA ASP A 15 -0.75 7.80 7.75
C ASP A 15 0.44 8.35 8.54
N ALA A 16 1.10 7.48 9.30
CA ALA A 16 2.33 7.79 10.01
C ALA A 16 3.52 7.23 9.23
N PHE A 17 4.54 8.05 8.99
CA PHE A 17 5.75 7.64 8.27
C PHE A 17 6.92 7.45 9.24
N HIS A 18 7.25 6.19 9.54
CA HIS A 18 8.42 5.81 10.33
C HIS A 18 8.76 4.32 10.14
N ASP A 19 9.78 3.83 10.83
CA ASP A 19 10.15 2.41 10.77
C ASP A 19 9.00 1.53 11.28
N VAL A 20 8.59 0.57 10.46
CA VAL A 20 7.53 -0.40 10.78
C VAL A 20 8.01 -1.45 11.79
N ALA A 21 9.32 -1.58 12.02
CA ALA A 21 9.91 -2.43 13.06
C ALA A 21 9.82 -1.76 14.44
N ASP A 22 9.66 -0.44 14.47
CA ASP A 22 9.63 0.29 15.73
C ASP A 22 8.36 -0.04 16.52
N VAL A 23 8.56 -0.23 17.81
CA VAL A 23 7.55 -0.58 18.80
C VAL A 23 7.56 0.40 19.99
N HIS A 24 8.39 1.46 19.96
CA HIS A 24 8.48 2.46 21.03
C HIS A 24 8.38 3.93 20.55
N PRO A 25 7.25 4.62 20.84
CA PRO A 25 6.00 4.08 21.39
C PRO A 25 5.39 2.99 20.50
N PHE A 26 4.47 2.17 21.04
CA PHE A 26 3.81 1.18 20.20
C PHE A 26 2.99 1.91 19.12
N HIS A 27 3.21 1.60 17.85
CA HIS A 27 2.58 2.31 16.74
C HIS A 27 1.88 1.30 15.85
N LEU A 28 0.67 0.94 16.27
CA LEU A 28 -0.22 0.09 15.49
C LEU A 28 -1.33 0.93 14.85
N PRO A 29 -1.76 0.56 13.63
CA PRO A 29 -2.99 1.08 13.04
C PRO A 29 -4.16 0.96 14.01
N HIS A 30 -4.97 2.01 14.12
CA HIS A 30 -6.09 2.04 15.05
C HIS A 30 -7.31 2.71 14.41
N ILE A 31 -8.51 2.33 14.88
CA ILE A 31 -9.78 2.99 14.53
C ILE A 31 -10.24 3.70 15.80
N PHE A 32 -10.37 5.02 15.76
CA PHE A 32 -10.54 5.86 16.94
C PHE A 32 -11.99 6.06 17.38
N ASN A 33 -12.95 5.67 16.55
CA ASN A 33 -14.36 5.83 16.84
C ASN A 33 -15.19 4.73 16.19
N ASP A 34 -16.38 4.56 16.73
CA ASP A 34 -17.36 3.60 16.24
C ASP A 34 -18.48 4.39 15.54
N CYS A 35 -19.10 3.78 14.54
CA CYS A 35 -20.30 4.32 13.94
C CYS A 35 -21.53 3.87 14.72
N PRO A 36 -22.60 4.69 14.76
CA PRO A 36 -23.89 4.22 15.25
C PRO A 36 -24.34 2.99 14.47
N GLU A 37 -24.97 2.03 15.15
CA GLU A 37 -25.52 0.85 14.49
C GLU A 37 -26.59 1.24 13.46
N GLY A 38 -26.53 0.61 12.29
CA GLY A 38 -27.56 0.73 11.25
C GLY A 38 -26.98 1.08 9.87
N PRO A 39 -27.54 0.50 8.79
CA PRO A 39 -26.98 0.60 7.43
C PRO A 39 -27.06 2.00 6.82
N ASP A 40 -27.81 2.93 7.42
CA ASP A 40 -28.02 4.29 6.90
C ASP A 40 -27.28 5.38 7.69
N ALA A 41 -26.49 5.01 8.71
CA ALA A 41 -25.78 5.96 9.54
C ALA A 41 -24.60 6.59 8.78
N LYS A 42 -24.76 7.85 8.34
CA LYS A 42 -23.66 8.65 7.79
C LYS A 42 -22.59 8.83 8.86
N CYS A 43 -21.47 8.14 8.72
CA CYS A 43 -20.40 8.15 9.69
C CYS A 43 -19.04 8.18 9.00
N VAL A 44 -18.06 8.80 9.68
CA VAL A 44 -16.66 8.79 9.28
C VAL A 44 -15.87 8.06 10.35
N LEU A 45 -15.31 6.91 10.00
CA LEU A 45 -14.34 6.21 10.83
C LEU A 45 -12.98 6.89 10.71
N ASN A 46 -12.49 7.44 11.80
CA ASN A 46 -11.13 7.96 11.86
C ASN A 46 -10.18 6.82 12.14
N SER A 47 -9.14 6.70 11.34
CA SER A 47 -8.13 5.67 11.52
C SER A 47 -6.71 6.15 11.29
N THR A 48 -5.76 5.36 11.77
CA THR A 48 -4.35 5.50 11.43
C THR A 48 -3.83 4.29 10.68
N SER A 49 -2.88 4.52 9.78
CA SER A 49 -1.97 3.51 9.24
C SER A 49 -0.53 3.85 9.61
N LEU A 50 0.36 2.91 9.37
CA LEU A 50 1.80 3.11 9.53
C LEU A 50 2.50 2.62 8.27
N THR A 51 3.27 3.49 7.63
CA THR A 51 4.05 3.18 6.45
C THR A 51 5.54 3.53 6.62
N MET A 52 6.41 2.64 6.15
CA MET A 52 7.84 2.85 6.04
C MET A 52 8.21 2.92 4.55
N PRO A 53 8.85 4.01 4.08
CA PRO A 53 9.40 4.05 2.74
C PRO A 53 10.67 3.22 2.65
N VAL A 54 10.71 2.33 1.67
CA VAL A 54 11.92 1.58 1.30
C VAL A 54 12.51 2.25 0.07
N VAL A 55 13.67 2.86 0.27
CA VAL A 55 14.38 3.66 -0.73
C VAL A 55 15.48 2.89 -1.45
N LYS A 56 15.67 1.61 -1.11
CA LYS A 56 16.54 0.68 -1.82
C LYS A 56 15.70 -0.16 -2.79
N ALA A 57 16.26 -0.45 -3.95
CA ALA A 57 15.56 -1.02 -5.09
C ALA A 57 16.20 -2.34 -5.53
N GLY A 58 16.32 -3.30 -4.61
CA GLY A 58 16.90 -4.62 -4.87
C GLY A 58 18.09 -4.63 -5.84
N ASP A 59 18.16 -5.69 -6.67
CA ASP A 59 19.12 -5.80 -7.78
C ASP A 59 18.52 -5.41 -9.14
N LEU A 60 17.19 -5.19 -9.21
CA LEU A 60 16.50 -4.88 -10.47
C LEU A 60 16.82 -3.46 -10.97
N TRP A 61 17.22 -2.57 -10.07
CA TRP A 61 17.64 -1.21 -10.38
C TRP A 61 19.02 -0.92 -9.80
N PRO A 62 20.08 -1.58 -10.30
CA PRO A 62 21.43 -1.50 -9.71
C PRO A 62 22.03 -0.09 -9.80
N SER A 63 21.58 0.73 -10.75
CA SER A 63 21.96 2.15 -10.88
C SER A 63 21.28 3.06 -9.85
N ALA A 64 20.24 2.60 -9.14
CA ALA A 64 19.61 3.36 -8.06
C ALA A 64 20.53 3.47 -6.83
N LEU A 65 21.61 2.68 -6.74
CA LEU A 65 22.56 2.71 -5.64
C LEU A 65 23.61 3.83 -5.78
N SER A 66 23.86 4.34 -6.99
CA SER A 66 24.85 5.40 -7.25
C SER A 66 24.25 6.82 -7.23
N SER A 67 22.93 6.94 -7.16
CA SER A 67 22.21 8.20 -7.06
C SER A 67 21.31 8.18 -5.82
N ARG A 68 21.17 9.31 -5.12
CA ARG A 68 20.20 9.38 -4.01
C ARG A 68 18.80 9.14 -4.60
N PRO A 69 18.03 8.17 -4.08
CA PRO A 69 16.71 7.89 -4.60
C PRO A 69 15.83 9.13 -4.46
N LEU A 70 15.26 9.59 -5.58
CA LEU A 70 14.33 10.73 -5.62
C LEU A 70 12.94 10.36 -5.07
N SER A 71 12.66 9.06 -4.94
CA SER A 71 11.40 8.50 -4.44
C SER A 71 11.64 7.12 -3.82
N ALA A 72 10.73 6.67 -2.95
CA ALA A 72 10.70 5.30 -2.46
C ALA A 72 10.40 4.33 -3.61
N PHE A 73 10.92 3.10 -3.56
CA PHE A 73 10.59 2.03 -4.51
C PHE A 73 9.46 1.15 -3.99
N GLU A 74 9.40 1.01 -2.68
CA GLU A 74 8.41 0.22 -1.97
C GLU A 74 7.95 0.97 -0.71
N LEU A 75 6.72 0.70 -0.29
CA LEU A 75 6.13 1.13 0.95
C LEU A 75 5.74 -0.11 1.77
N ARG A 76 6.35 -0.28 2.93
CA ARG A 76 5.94 -1.32 3.90
C ARG A 76 4.88 -0.72 4.79
N SER A 77 3.70 -1.33 4.85
CA SER A 77 2.56 -0.74 5.53
C SER A 77 1.90 -1.71 6.52
N LYS A 78 1.61 -1.22 7.72
CA LYS A 78 0.67 -1.82 8.66
C LYS A 78 -0.67 -1.14 8.49
N LEU A 79 -1.72 -1.94 8.35
CA LEU A 79 -3.08 -1.51 8.03
C LEU A 79 -4.06 -2.19 8.97
N LYS A 80 -5.20 -1.56 9.22
CA LYS A 80 -6.29 -2.22 9.93
C LYS A 80 -7.06 -3.18 9.03
N SER A 81 -7.53 -4.27 9.62
CA SER A 81 -8.27 -5.30 8.90
C SER A 81 -9.63 -4.80 8.38
N LYS A 82 -10.12 -5.41 7.29
CA LYS A 82 -11.42 -5.04 6.72
C LYS A 82 -12.53 -5.43 7.67
N GLU A 83 -12.41 -6.60 8.31
CA GLU A 83 -13.33 -7.03 9.36
C GLU A 83 -13.46 -5.96 10.45
N ALA A 84 -12.34 -5.43 10.95
CA ALA A 84 -12.36 -4.40 11.98
C ALA A 84 -13.08 -3.12 11.50
N TYR A 85 -12.83 -2.67 10.27
CA TYR A 85 -13.56 -1.51 9.71
C TYR A 85 -15.06 -1.78 9.56
N TRP A 86 -15.45 -2.97 9.10
CA TRP A 86 -16.85 -3.33 8.90
C TRP A 86 -17.60 -3.45 10.24
N SER A 87 -17.00 -4.09 11.24
CA SER A 87 -17.57 -4.16 12.60
C SER A 87 -17.73 -2.76 13.19
N LYS A 88 -16.70 -1.91 13.07
CA LYS A 88 -16.73 -0.53 13.58
C LYS A 88 -17.69 0.38 12.81
N ALA A 89 -18.00 0.05 11.56
CA ALA A 89 -19.02 0.71 10.77
C ALA A 89 -20.46 0.26 11.12
N GLY A 90 -20.64 -0.69 12.06
CA GLY A 90 -21.96 -1.21 12.43
C GLY A 90 -22.58 -2.12 11.37
N VAL A 91 -21.76 -2.73 10.50
CA VAL A 91 -22.24 -3.63 9.44
C VAL A 91 -22.50 -5.01 10.03
N ALA A 92 -23.77 -5.44 10.01
CA ALA A 92 -24.15 -6.77 10.47
C ALA A 92 -23.48 -7.86 9.63
N GLY A 93 -22.96 -8.91 10.29
CA GLY A 93 -22.30 -10.02 9.62
C GLY A 93 -20.88 -9.73 9.14
N ALA A 94 -20.26 -8.63 9.57
CA ALA A 94 -18.82 -8.45 9.47
C ALA A 94 -18.13 -9.65 10.14
N GLY A 95 -17.40 -10.44 9.37
CA GLY A 95 -16.75 -11.66 9.87
C GLY A 95 -15.46 -11.94 9.13
N GLY A 96 -14.66 -12.85 9.71
CA GLY A 96 -13.28 -13.11 9.28
C GLY A 96 -13.07 -13.51 7.81
N SER A 97 -14.11 -13.87 7.05
CA SER A 97 -13.99 -14.10 5.61
C SER A 97 -13.57 -12.86 4.83
N LEU A 98 -13.83 -11.65 5.35
CA LEU A 98 -13.40 -10.38 4.76
C LEU A 98 -11.88 -10.23 4.69
N ASP A 99 -11.16 -10.91 5.59
CA ASP A 99 -9.71 -10.83 5.76
C ASP A 99 -9.00 -12.11 5.29
N GLN A 100 -9.75 -13.13 4.85
CA GLN A 100 -9.20 -14.40 4.34
C GLN A 100 -8.69 -14.31 2.89
N ASN A 101 -8.96 -13.22 2.19
CA ASN A 101 -8.48 -13.03 0.83
C ASN A 101 -6.98 -12.69 0.81
N MET A 102 -6.19 -13.65 0.33
CA MET A 102 -4.73 -13.53 0.17
C MET A 102 -4.31 -12.65 -1.02
N SER A 103 -5.22 -11.91 -1.66
CA SER A 103 -4.90 -10.94 -2.71
C SER A 103 -4.95 -9.48 -2.23
N LEU A 104 -5.03 -9.24 -0.93
CA LEU A 104 -5.27 -7.89 -0.41
C LEU A 104 -4.21 -6.87 -0.84
N CYS A 105 -2.93 -7.22 -0.71
CA CYS A 105 -1.85 -6.30 -1.04
C CYS A 105 -1.73 -6.13 -2.56
N ALA A 106 -2.00 -7.20 -3.32
CA ALA A 106 -2.14 -7.17 -4.76
C ALA A 106 -3.29 -6.24 -5.21
N ASP A 107 -4.44 -6.26 -4.52
CA ASP A 107 -5.57 -5.37 -4.81
C ASP A 107 -5.22 -3.90 -4.55
N ILE A 108 -4.53 -3.63 -3.44
CA ILE A 108 -4.02 -2.29 -3.12
C ILE A 108 -3.04 -1.82 -4.20
N ASN A 109 -2.10 -2.66 -4.60
CA ASN A 109 -1.11 -2.34 -5.62
C ASN A 109 -1.75 -2.15 -7.00
N ARG A 110 -2.74 -2.96 -7.38
CA ARG A 110 -3.51 -2.78 -8.63
C ARG A 110 -4.24 -1.45 -8.62
N ALA A 111 -4.94 -1.12 -7.54
CA ALA A 111 -5.64 0.15 -7.41
C ALA A 111 -4.67 1.35 -7.46
N ALA A 112 -3.52 1.25 -6.81
CA ALA A 112 -2.49 2.30 -6.82
C ALA A 112 -1.90 2.49 -8.22
N LEU A 113 -1.56 1.40 -8.91
CA LEU A 113 -1.04 1.44 -10.27
C LEU A 113 -2.07 2.00 -11.26
N GLN A 114 -3.31 1.52 -11.18
CA GLN A 114 -4.42 2.00 -12.00
C GLN A 114 -4.62 3.50 -11.81
N TRP A 115 -4.72 3.97 -10.56
CA TRP A 115 -4.87 5.39 -10.26
C TRP A 115 -3.74 6.21 -10.88
N ALA A 116 -2.50 5.76 -10.78
CA ALA A 116 -1.37 6.48 -11.34
C ALA A 116 -1.38 6.52 -12.88
N VAL A 117 -1.82 5.45 -13.55
CA VAL A 117 -2.01 5.44 -15.01
C VAL A 117 -3.12 6.41 -15.41
N GLU A 118 -4.25 6.42 -14.70
CA GLU A 118 -5.40 7.29 -14.98
C GLU A 118 -5.11 8.77 -14.74
N HIS A 119 -4.20 9.07 -13.81
CA HIS A 119 -3.83 10.44 -13.44
C HIS A 119 -2.49 10.88 -14.03
N ALA A 120 -1.84 10.02 -14.83
CA ALA A 120 -0.64 10.41 -15.56
C ALA A 120 -0.99 11.45 -16.63
N GLU A 121 -0.05 12.37 -16.87
CA GLU A 121 -0.16 13.30 -18.01
C GLU A 121 -0.32 12.50 -19.30
N THR A 122 -1.22 12.93 -20.19
CA THR A 122 -1.55 12.18 -21.43
C THR A 122 -0.31 11.82 -22.27
N GLY A 123 0.70 12.70 -22.33
CA GLY A 123 1.96 12.43 -23.00
C GLY A 123 2.80 11.33 -22.33
N VAL A 124 2.83 11.31 -20.99
CA VAL A 124 3.50 10.27 -20.20
C VAL A 124 2.79 8.93 -20.38
N ALA A 125 1.46 8.89 -20.24
CA ALA A 125 0.66 7.69 -20.42
C ALA A 125 0.83 7.09 -21.82
N LYS A 126 0.76 7.92 -22.87
CA LYS A 126 0.96 7.48 -24.27
C LYS A 126 2.37 6.92 -24.51
N ARG A 127 3.39 7.57 -23.96
CA ARG A 127 4.78 7.09 -24.07
C ARG A 127 4.97 5.77 -23.33
N PHE A 128 4.42 5.64 -22.12
CA PHE A 128 4.47 4.39 -21.36
C PHE A 128 3.77 3.26 -22.12
N ALA A 129 2.57 3.50 -22.67
CA ALA A 129 1.85 2.49 -23.45
C ALA A 129 2.60 2.02 -24.73
N THR A 130 3.46 2.86 -25.30
CA THR A 130 4.15 2.56 -26.56
C THR A 130 5.57 2.03 -26.39
N LYS A 131 6.23 2.33 -25.27
CA LYS A 131 7.65 2.03 -25.04
C LYS A 131 7.95 1.45 -23.66
N GLY A 132 7.01 1.55 -22.74
CA GLY A 132 7.19 1.09 -21.37
C GLY A 132 7.05 -0.42 -21.27
N GLU A 133 7.76 -1.00 -20.30
CA GLU A 133 7.56 -2.38 -19.88
C GLU A 133 6.36 -2.41 -18.90
N PRO A 134 5.28 -3.16 -19.19
CA PRO A 134 4.12 -3.21 -18.32
C PRO A 134 4.48 -3.76 -16.93
N LEU A 135 3.93 -3.13 -15.88
CA LEU A 135 3.92 -3.70 -14.54
C LEU A 135 2.61 -4.44 -14.32
N VAL A 136 2.68 -5.72 -13.99
CA VAL A 136 1.51 -6.57 -13.71
C VAL A 136 1.59 -7.03 -12.27
N ILE A 137 0.59 -6.65 -11.48
CA ILE A 137 0.47 -7.12 -10.10
C ILE A 137 -0.11 -8.53 -10.13
N VAL A 138 0.62 -9.46 -9.52
CA VAL A 138 0.26 -10.87 -9.41
C VAL A 138 0.00 -11.23 -7.95
N ASP A 139 -0.38 -12.48 -7.68
CA ASP A 139 -0.77 -12.94 -6.35
C ASP A 139 0.32 -12.70 -5.28
N ASP A 140 -0.12 -12.31 -4.09
CA ASP A 140 0.75 -12.02 -2.96
C ASP A 140 1.40 -13.30 -2.41
N LYS A 141 2.59 -13.13 -1.81
CA LYS A 141 3.30 -14.15 -1.06
C LYS A 141 2.95 -14.05 0.41
N LYS A 142 2.58 -15.19 1.01
CA LYS A 142 2.39 -15.27 2.46
C LYS A 142 3.74 -15.21 3.17
N ALA A 143 3.92 -14.20 4.02
CA ALA A 143 5.07 -14.13 4.89
C ALA A 143 4.97 -15.15 6.03
N THR A 144 6.14 -15.67 6.41
CA THR A 144 6.33 -16.57 7.55
C THR A 144 6.47 -15.79 8.86
N ILE A 145 6.38 -16.50 9.98
CA ILE A 145 6.70 -15.97 11.31
C ILE A 145 8.03 -16.58 11.72
N GLY A 146 9.06 -15.74 11.81
CA GLY A 146 10.38 -16.13 12.27
C GLY A 146 10.54 -15.96 13.78
N ALA A 147 11.74 -16.23 14.29
CA ALA A 147 12.06 -16.13 15.72
C ALA A 147 11.86 -14.71 16.32
N THR A 148 11.84 -13.68 15.48
CA THR A 148 11.69 -12.26 15.87
C THR A 148 10.34 -11.66 15.46
N GLY A 149 9.39 -12.50 15.04
CA GLY A 149 8.06 -12.07 14.59
C GLY A 149 7.86 -12.21 13.07
N PRO A 150 6.81 -11.57 12.53
CA PRO A 150 6.44 -11.67 11.12
C PRO A 150 7.57 -11.22 10.18
N GLU A 151 7.87 -12.03 9.16
CA GLU A 151 9.05 -11.82 8.30
C GLU A 151 8.82 -10.88 7.12
N TRP A 152 7.57 -10.51 6.82
CA TRP A 152 7.21 -9.57 5.73
C TRP A 152 8.03 -8.27 5.76
N ILE A 153 8.41 -7.82 6.95
CA ILE A 153 9.19 -6.61 7.18
C ILE A 153 10.64 -6.72 6.71
N LYS A 154 11.16 -7.93 6.58
CA LYS A 154 12.53 -8.22 6.14
C LYS A 154 12.60 -8.39 4.64
N ASP A 155 11.48 -8.77 4.03
CA ASP A 155 11.39 -9.00 2.61
C ASP A 155 11.05 -7.72 1.84
N GLU A 156 11.48 -7.67 0.58
CA GLU A 156 11.16 -6.60 -0.38
C GLU A 156 10.16 -7.16 -1.41
N LEU A 157 9.49 -6.25 -2.13
CA LEU A 157 8.69 -6.58 -3.30
C LEU A 157 9.50 -7.44 -4.27
N VAL A 158 8.88 -8.49 -4.79
CA VAL A 158 9.51 -9.37 -5.75
C VAL A 158 9.14 -8.90 -7.15
N PHE A 159 10.16 -8.55 -7.93
CA PHE A 159 10.03 -8.15 -9.32
C PHE A 159 10.56 -9.27 -10.22
N SER A 160 9.70 -9.86 -11.02
CA SER A 160 10.04 -10.92 -11.96
C SER A 160 9.77 -10.46 -13.38
N ARG A 161 10.81 -10.37 -14.21
CA ARG A 161 10.64 -10.10 -15.64
C ARG A 161 10.29 -11.40 -16.37
N VAL A 162 9.17 -11.41 -17.08
CA VAL A 162 8.69 -12.57 -17.85
C VAL A 162 8.42 -12.18 -19.30
N ALA A 163 8.44 -13.17 -20.20
CA ALA A 163 8.12 -12.95 -21.61
C ALA A 163 6.64 -12.57 -21.80
N ASP A 164 6.38 -11.58 -22.64
CA ASP A 164 5.03 -11.13 -22.97
C ASP A 164 4.99 -10.58 -24.40
N SER A 165 4.41 -11.36 -25.32
CA SER A 165 4.31 -10.99 -26.73
C SER A 165 3.35 -9.83 -27.02
N THR A 166 2.52 -9.45 -26.04
CA THR A 166 1.60 -8.31 -26.17
C THR A 166 2.24 -7.00 -25.73
N SER A 167 3.37 -7.07 -25.02
CA SER A 167 4.13 -5.91 -24.57
C SER A 167 4.97 -5.30 -25.70
N PRO A 168 5.09 -3.97 -25.79
CA PRO A 168 5.99 -3.32 -26.75
C PRO A 168 7.48 -3.64 -26.52
N THR A 169 7.85 -4.15 -25.34
CA THR A 169 9.21 -4.58 -25.02
C THR A 169 9.43 -6.09 -25.17
N GLY A 170 8.39 -6.86 -25.50
CA GLY A 170 8.42 -8.33 -25.52
C GLY A 170 8.45 -8.97 -24.13
N THR A 171 8.37 -8.17 -23.07
CA THR A 171 8.43 -8.59 -21.67
C THR A 171 7.47 -7.77 -20.81
N ARG A 172 7.12 -8.30 -19.64
CA ARG A 172 6.46 -7.56 -18.56
C ARG A 172 7.17 -7.80 -17.24
N VAL A 173 6.98 -6.89 -16.28
CA VAL A 173 7.44 -7.07 -14.89
C VAL A 173 6.24 -7.50 -14.04
N GLU A 174 6.28 -8.72 -13.54
CA GLU A 174 5.37 -9.22 -12.53
C GLU A 174 5.83 -8.75 -11.14
N VAL A 175 4.92 -8.17 -10.37
CA VAL A 175 5.18 -7.63 -9.04
C VAL A 175 4.37 -8.42 -8.01
N GLN A 176 5.06 -9.02 -7.04
CA GLN A 176 4.45 -9.71 -5.91
C GLN A 176 4.75 -8.97 -4.60
N SER A 177 3.72 -8.84 -3.78
CA SER A 177 3.84 -8.33 -2.42
C SER A 177 4.08 -9.46 -1.44
N TRP A 178 4.78 -9.18 -0.35
CA TRP A 178 4.66 -10.00 0.85
C TRP A 178 3.47 -9.51 1.67
N MET A 179 2.74 -10.47 2.24
CA MET A 179 1.58 -10.21 3.07
C MET A 179 1.61 -11.01 4.36
N PHE A 180 1.15 -10.39 5.44
CA PHE A 180 0.86 -11.07 6.69
C PHE A 180 -0.47 -10.55 7.22
N VAL A 181 -1.28 -11.43 7.80
CA VAL A 181 -2.60 -11.09 8.34
C VAL A 181 -2.69 -11.64 9.75
N VAL A 182 -3.06 -10.79 10.68
CA VAL A 182 -3.47 -11.17 12.03
C VAL A 182 -4.97 -10.95 12.10
N GLY A 183 -5.70 -12.04 12.35
CA GLY A 183 -7.15 -12.02 12.45
C GLY A 183 -7.64 -11.00 13.49
N ASN A 184 -8.85 -10.49 13.26
CA ASN A 184 -9.48 -9.63 14.24
C ASN A 184 -9.79 -10.42 15.53
N ALA A 185 -9.75 -9.75 16.67
CA ALA A 185 -10.10 -10.34 17.97
C ALA A 185 -10.97 -9.36 18.73
N ASN A 186 -12.01 -9.87 19.39
CA ASN A 186 -12.98 -9.09 20.19
C ASN A 186 -13.53 -7.87 19.42
N ASP A 187 -13.83 -8.01 18.12
CA ASP A 187 -14.31 -6.90 17.26
C ASP A 187 -13.38 -5.68 17.24
N GLY A 188 -12.08 -5.90 17.42
CA GLY A 188 -11.07 -4.85 17.53
C GLY A 188 -11.07 -4.13 18.88
N ASN A 189 -11.92 -4.55 19.84
CA ASN A 189 -11.93 -4.08 21.22
C ASN A 189 -10.83 -4.76 22.04
N VAL A 190 -9.59 -4.54 21.62
CA VAL A 190 -8.39 -4.93 22.33
C VAL A 190 -7.58 -3.67 22.65
N PRO A 191 -6.74 -3.70 23.70
CA PRO A 191 -5.79 -2.61 23.93
C PRO A 191 -5.00 -2.27 22.67
N TRP A 192 -4.76 -0.98 22.42
CA TRP A 192 -4.14 -0.46 21.19
C TRP A 192 -2.74 -1.02 20.88
N PHE A 193 -2.07 -1.59 21.88
CA PHE A 193 -0.76 -2.23 21.75
C PHE A 193 -0.83 -3.74 21.38
N LEU A 194 -2.02 -4.34 21.30
CA LEU A 194 -2.17 -5.71 20.81
C LEU A 194 -2.36 -5.73 19.29
N PRO A 195 -1.62 -6.58 18.56
CA PRO A 195 -1.66 -6.63 17.09
C PRO A 195 -2.88 -7.41 16.57
N ALA A 196 -4.09 -7.14 17.06
CA ALA A 196 -5.31 -7.79 16.55
C ALA A 196 -5.89 -7.04 15.34
N GLY A 197 -6.39 -7.78 14.35
CA GLY A 197 -6.99 -7.21 13.15
C GLY A 197 -6.00 -6.33 12.38
N MET A 198 -4.84 -6.89 12.06
CA MET A 198 -3.73 -6.19 11.40
C MET A 198 -3.38 -6.85 10.08
N HIS A 199 -3.29 -6.03 9.04
CA HIS A 199 -2.82 -6.44 7.74
C HIS A 199 -1.48 -5.77 7.46
N TYR A 200 -0.53 -6.55 6.98
CA TYR A 200 0.80 -6.10 6.69
C TYR A 200 1.05 -6.32 5.20
N CYS A 201 1.43 -5.25 4.51
CA CYS A 201 1.57 -5.25 3.07
C CYS A 201 2.84 -4.53 2.64
N ASN A 202 3.54 -5.11 1.67
CA ASN A 202 4.52 -4.40 0.86
C ASN A 202 3.78 -3.81 -0.35
N SER A 203 3.99 -2.54 -0.66
CA SER A 203 3.26 -1.83 -1.71
C SER A 203 4.19 -1.11 -2.66
N VAL A 204 3.83 -1.05 -3.93
CA VAL A 204 4.63 -0.35 -4.94
C VAL A 204 4.54 1.16 -4.68
N ALA A 205 5.69 1.81 -4.58
CA ALA A 205 5.74 3.27 -4.57
C ALA A 205 5.65 3.78 -6.01
N VAL A 206 4.44 4.09 -6.46
CA VAL A 206 4.14 4.30 -7.89
C VAL A 206 4.86 5.51 -8.51
N VAL A 207 5.39 6.42 -7.69
CA VAL A 207 6.21 7.57 -8.13
C VAL A 207 7.52 7.10 -8.81
N SER A 208 8.09 5.97 -8.38
CA SER A 208 9.34 5.43 -8.93
C SER A 208 9.14 4.69 -10.27
N CYS A 209 7.96 4.10 -10.50
CA CYS A 209 7.73 3.30 -11.71
C CYS A 209 7.70 4.15 -12.99
N PHE A 210 7.07 5.32 -12.95
CA PHE A 210 6.99 6.20 -14.12
C PHE A 210 8.27 7.00 -14.34
N THR A 211 9.09 7.18 -13.30
CA THR A 211 10.38 7.87 -13.42
C THR A 211 11.50 6.93 -13.87
N CYS A 212 11.49 5.63 -13.54
CA CYS A 212 12.59 4.74 -13.93
C CYS A 212 12.58 4.31 -15.41
N SER A 213 11.44 4.41 -16.11
CA SER A 213 11.40 4.34 -17.58
C SER A 213 11.93 5.64 -18.24
N LEU A 214 12.23 6.67 -17.45
CA LEU A 214 12.76 7.94 -17.89
C LEU A 214 14.18 8.15 -17.35
N LEU A 215 15.12 8.32 -18.26
CA LEU A 215 16.26 9.19 -17.99
C LEU A 215 15.75 10.50 -17.37
N VAL A 216 16.14 10.75 -16.13
CA VAL A 216 16.50 12.05 -15.55
C VAL A 216 15.68 13.24 -16.09
N ARG A 217 14.53 13.52 -15.45
CA ARG A 217 14.07 14.86 -14.99
C ARG A 217 12.55 14.92 -14.88
N CYS A 218 12.11 15.49 -13.75
CA CYS A 218 10.77 15.99 -13.45
C CYS A 218 9.66 14.95 -13.31
N LEU A 219 9.42 14.48 -12.08
CA LEU A 219 8.07 14.13 -11.57
C LEU A 219 8.12 13.91 -10.06
N CYS A 220 8.44 14.97 -9.31
CA CYS A 220 8.34 14.98 -7.84
C CYS A 220 7.00 15.59 -7.33
N CYS A 221 6.12 16.07 -8.22
CA CYS A 221 5.00 16.93 -7.80
C CYS A 221 3.63 16.27 -7.60
N CYS A 222 3.39 15.04 -8.05
CA CYS A 222 1.99 14.55 -8.11
C CYS A 222 1.46 13.91 -6.81
N TYR A 223 2.29 13.56 -5.83
CA TYR A 223 1.80 13.00 -4.55
C TYR A 223 1.45 14.06 -3.48
N CYS A 224 1.64 15.35 -3.77
CA CYS A 224 1.51 16.42 -2.76
C CYS A 224 0.12 17.05 -2.63
N ARG A 225 -0.92 16.59 -3.35
CA ARG A 225 -2.23 17.29 -3.33
C ARG A 225 -3.25 16.78 -2.32
N HIS A 226 -2.98 15.69 -1.60
CA HIS A 226 -3.77 15.31 -0.42
C HIS A 226 -2.83 14.81 0.69
N ALA A 227 -2.75 15.61 1.76
CA ALA A 227 -1.91 15.47 2.95
C ALA A 227 -0.46 16.03 2.87
N PHE A 228 -0.34 17.30 3.29
CA PHE A 228 0.67 17.77 4.25
C PHE A 228 2.18 17.69 3.90
N LEU A 229 2.63 18.11 2.71
CA LEU A 229 4.06 18.45 2.49
C LEU A 229 4.22 19.65 1.54
N GLN A 230 4.03 20.86 2.08
CA GLN A 230 4.08 22.12 1.32
C GLN A 230 5.52 22.69 1.17
N HIS A 231 6.53 22.08 1.78
CA HIS A 231 7.91 22.60 1.78
C HIS A 231 8.87 21.96 0.75
N CYS A 232 8.47 20.93 0.02
CA CYS A 232 9.32 20.31 -1.02
C CYS A 232 9.38 21.09 -2.34
N CYS A 233 8.49 22.07 -2.56
CA CYS A 233 8.38 22.78 -3.85
C CYS A 233 9.41 23.89 -4.09
N ASN A 234 10.24 24.27 -3.10
CA ASN A 234 11.17 25.40 -3.25
C ASN A 234 12.57 25.03 -3.80
N TRP A 235 12.78 23.78 -4.21
CA TRP A 235 14.08 23.28 -4.72
C TRP A 235 13.97 22.57 -6.08
N CYS A 236 12.95 22.93 -6.88
CA CYS A 236 12.81 22.51 -8.28
C CYS A 236 12.90 23.72 -9.20
#